data_AF-A0AAD4KHF9-F1
#
_entry.id   AF-A0AAD4KHF9-F1
#
_cell.length_a   1.000
_cell.length_b   1.000
_cell.length_c   1.000
_cell.angle_alpha   90.00
_cell.angle_beta   90.00
_cell.angle_gamma   90.00
#
_symmetry.space_group_name_H-M   'P 1'
#
loop_
_entity.id
_entity.type
_entity.pdbx_description
1 polymer ?
#
loop_
_entity_poly.entity_id
_entity_poly.type
_entity_poly.pdbx_seq_one_letter_code
_entity_poly.pdbx_strand_id
1 'polypeptide(L)'
;MQRPIPPDRKKKPFGAHSFLKLAEKRLSLLEAFLERDRTRTIAEMVTKTENRRLFLSLKSSSNIEASLIYTLESHEVTRQYFDEFVDIDWTRSDQWRILKNKGFNSQGKLSEFAEKHGFDLPILRSVITVTMKEKIIENELQIPALTGAFLPIRERLKEINFEQLDVLCHLLRCSPRLLHFQRYSLKMVMMRENYKILIDAKWPRFQNQEMVVGETVTAMRDE
;
A
#
# COMPACT_ATOMS: atom_id res chain seq x y z
N MET A 1 27.42 45.23 6.12
CA MET A 1 26.40 44.65 7.02
C MET A 1 25.76 43.45 6.33
N GLN A 2 26.16 42.23 6.70
CA GLN A 2 25.51 41.02 6.20
C GLN A 2 24.19 40.81 6.94
N ARG A 3 23.09 40.62 6.21
CA ARG A 3 21.79 40.26 6.80
C ARG A 3 21.86 38.82 7.31
N PRO A 4 21.29 38.51 8.48
CA PRO A 4 21.25 37.14 8.98
C PRO A 4 20.41 36.28 8.04
N ILE A 5 20.96 35.14 7.65
CA ILE A 5 20.26 34.07 6.93
C ILE A 5 19.13 33.58 7.84
N PRO A 6 17.87 33.49 7.38
CA PRO A 6 16.79 33.00 8.22
C PRO A 6 17.09 31.57 8.66
N PRO A 7 16.80 31.18 9.91
CA PRO A 7 16.94 29.79 10.32
C PRO A 7 16.10 28.94 9.39
N ASP A 8 16.76 27.95 8.79
CA ASP A 8 16.17 26.93 7.94
C ASP A 8 14.94 26.39 8.68
N ARG A 9 13.74 26.71 8.18
CA ARG A 9 12.49 26.23 8.77
C ARG A 9 12.43 24.74 8.51
N LYS A 10 13.13 23.95 9.34
CA LYS A 10 12.96 22.49 9.42
C LYS A 10 11.46 22.26 9.59
N LYS A 11 10.79 21.86 8.50
CA LYS A 11 9.36 21.54 8.52
C LYS A 11 9.17 20.55 9.66
N LYS A 12 8.34 20.89 10.65
CA LYS A 12 8.03 19.96 11.74
C LYS A 12 7.61 18.63 11.13
N PRO A 13 8.14 17.49 11.60
CA PRO A 13 7.78 16.20 11.05
C PRO A 13 6.26 15.99 11.17
N PHE A 14 5.68 15.44 10.11
CA PHE A 14 4.26 15.12 10.06
C PHE A 14 3.99 13.92 10.99
N GLY A 15 3.49 14.19 12.19
CA GLY A 15 3.28 13.15 13.22
C GLY A 15 1.86 12.61 13.30
N ALA A 16 1.65 11.61 14.17
CA ALA A 16 0.37 10.93 14.39
C ALA A 16 -0.83 11.88 14.56
N HIS A 17 -0.67 12.95 15.35
CA HIS A 17 -1.73 13.95 15.55
C HIS A 17 -2.09 14.71 14.26
N SER A 18 -1.07 15.10 13.48
CA SER A 18 -1.28 15.80 12.20
C SER A 18 -1.95 14.88 11.19
N PHE A 19 -1.57 13.60 11.19
CA PHE A 19 -2.23 12.56 10.39
C PHE A 19 -3.71 12.42 10.77
N LEU A 20 -4.00 12.26 12.06
CA LEU A 20 -5.37 12.13 12.57
C LEU A 20 -6.25 13.31 12.15
N LYS A 21 -5.78 14.54 12.38
CA LYS A 21 -6.50 15.76 11.98
C LYS A 21 -6.78 15.81 10.48
N LEU A 22 -5.82 15.36 9.66
CA LEU A 22 -6.01 15.30 8.22
C LEU A 22 -7.02 14.22 7.82
N ALA A 23 -6.99 13.05 8.47
CA ALA A 23 -7.94 11.96 8.25
C ALA A 23 -9.37 12.42 8.56
N GLU A 24 -9.57 13.02 9.73
CA GLU A 24 -10.86 13.55 10.16
C GLU A 24 -11.38 14.65 9.22
N LYS A 25 -10.49 15.50 8.68
CA LYS A 25 -10.87 16.50 7.68
C LYS A 25 -11.33 15.88 6.35
N ARG A 26 -10.85 14.69 6.00
CA ARG A 26 -11.19 13.98 4.75
C ARG A 26 -12.29 12.94 4.91
N LEU A 27 -12.79 12.76 6.14
CA LEU A 27 -13.77 11.76 6.51
C LEU A 27 -15.03 11.79 5.63
N SER A 28 -15.68 12.94 5.51
CA SER A 28 -16.96 13.05 4.78
C SER A 28 -16.82 12.77 3.27
N LEU A 29 -15.68 13.13 2.67
CA LEU A 29 -15.38 12.78 1.28
C LEU A 29 -15.30 11.26 1.12
N LEU A 30 -14.68 10.60 2.10
CA LEU A 30 -14.51 9.17 2.10
C LEU A 30 -15.83 8.43 2.38
N GLU A 31 -16.66 8.91 3.31
CA GLU A 31 -17.99 8.34 3.56
C GLU A 31 -18.83 8.39 2.28
N ALA A 32 -18.91 9.56 1.64
CA ALA A 32 -19.63 9.74 0.38
C ALA A 32 -19.09 8.84 -0.73
N PHE A 33 -17.78 8.55 -0.72
CA PHE A 33 -17.16 7.64 -1.67
C PHE A 33 -17.55 6.18 -1.44
N LEU A 34 -17.55 5.71 -0.18
CA LEU A 34 -17.85 4.33 0.22
C LEU A 34 -19.34 3.96 0.15
N GLU A 35 -20.24 4.94 0.06
CA GLU A 35 -21.65 4.68 -0.17
C GLU A 35 -21.99 4.31 -1.63
N ARG A 36 -21.12 4.63 -2.59
CA ARG A 36 -21.37 4.30 -3.99
C ARG A 36 -20.89 2.88 -4.31
N ASP A 37 -21.61 2.19 -5.20
CA ASP A 37 -21.16 0.92 -5.76
C ASP A 37 -19.88 1.13 -6.61
N ARG A 38 -18.83 0.36 -6.28
CA ARG A 38 -17.52 0.41 -6.95
C ARG A 38 -17.20 -0.84 -7.75
N THR A 39 -18.17 -1.74 -7.93
CA THR A 39 -18.00 -2.98 -8.70
C THR A 39 -17.49 -2.69 -10.11
N ARG A 40 -18.04 -1.66 -10.78
CA ARG A 40 -17.57 -1.25 -12.12
C ARG A 40 -16.13 -0.76 -12.10
N THR A 41 -15.74 0.08 -11.13
CA THR A 41 -14.36 0.57 -11.01
C THR A 41 -13.40 -0.61 -10.81
N ILE A 42 -13.75 -1.55 -9.92
CA ILE A 42 -12.96 -2.77 -9.66
C ILE A 42 -12.86 -3.64 -10.93
N ALA A 43 -13.96 -3.82 -11.67
CA ALA A 43 -13.95 -4.57 -12.93
C ALA A 43 -13.06 -3.90 -14.01
N GLU A 44 -13.11 -2.56 -14.13
CA GLU A 44 -12.26 -1.80 -15.04
C GLU A 44 -10.77 -1.83 -14.64
N MET A 45 -10.45 -1.98 -13.35
CA MET A 45 -9.06 -2.18 -12.91
C MET A 45 -8.49 -3.49 -13.43
N VAL A 46 -9.30 -4.54 -13.36
CA VAL A 46 -8.93 -5.90 -13.76
C VAL A 46 -8.66 -5.97 -15.25
N THR A 47 -9.40 -5.21 -16.07
CA THR A 47 -9.14 -5.13 -17.52
C THR A 47 -7.91 -4.30 -17.87
N LYS A 48 -7.56 -3.29 -17.05
CA LYS A 48 -6.40 -2.41 -17.26
C LYS A 48 -5.09 -2.91 -16.63
N THR A 49 -5.11 -4.06 -15.94
CA THR A 49 -3.94 -4.61 -15.22
C THR A 49 -2.89 -5.26 -16.11
N GLU A 50 -2.95 -5.11 -17.44
CA GLU A 50 -1.89 -5.53 -18.37
C GLU A 50 -0.55 -4.85 -18.09
N ASN A 51 -0.53 -3.72 -17.36
CA ASN A 51 0.69 -3.04 -16.91
C ASN A 51 0.62 -2.67 -15.41
N ARG A 52 0.72 -3.66 -14.52
CA ARG A 52 0.78 -3.48 -13.05
C ARG A 52 1.81 -2.43 -12.58
N ARG A 53 2.91 -2.26 -13.35
CA ARG A 53 3.96 -1.25 -13.08
C ARG A 53 3.43 0.18 -12.96
N LEU A 54 2.35 0.53 -13.65
CA LEU A 54 1.81 1.90 -13.67
C LEU A 54 1.08 2.28 -12.37
N PHE A 55 0.66 1.30 -11.56
CA PHE A 55 -0.28 1.53 -10.46
C PHE A 55 0.35 1.69 -9.09
N LEU A 56 1.65 1.46 -8.93
CA LEU A 56 2.34 1.61 -7.64
C LEU A 56 2.80 3.04 -7.34
N SER A 57 2.45 4.01 -8.18
CA SER A 57 2.73 5.43 -7.93
C SER A 57 1.43 6.22 -7.76
N LEU A 58 1.16 6.67 -6.53
CA LEU A 58 0.05 7.58 -6.26
C LEU A 58 0.53 9.04 -6.38
N LYS A 59 -0.02 9.79 -7.33
CA LYS A 59 0.26 11.23 -7.45
C LYS A 59 -0.51 12.00 -6.37
N SER A 60 0.03 13.13 -5.95
CA SER A 60 -0.63 14.03 -4.98
C SER A 60 -1.97 14.59 -5.48
N SER A 61 -2.18 14.60 -6.80
CA SER A 61 -3.42 15.00 -7.48
C SER A 61 -4.36 13.83 -7.79
N SER A 62 -4.02 12.60 -7.40
CA SER A 62 -4.86 11.43 -7.63
C SER A 62 -6.22 11.58 -6.93
N ASN A 63 -7.29 11.21 -7.63
CA ASN A 63 -8.62 11.15 -7.04
C ASN A 63 -8.76 9.93 -6.11
N ILE A 64 -9.90 9.84 -5.44
CA ILE A 64 -10.17 8.81 -4.46
C ILE A 64 -10.35 7.42 -5.11
N GLU A 65 -10.85 7.35 -6.34
CA GLU A 65 -10.85 6.12 -7.14
C GLU A 65 -9.43 5.61 -7.40
N ALA A 66 -8.50 6.47 -7.85
CA ALA A 66 -7.10 6.10 -8.04
C ALA A 66 -6.43 5.70 -6.72
N SER A 67 -6.84 6.30 -5.59
CA SER A 67 -6.37 5.94 -4.26
C SER A 67 -6.87 4.56 -3.84
N LEU A 68 -8.14 4.22 -4.16
CA LEU A 68 -8.68 2.87 -3.97
C LEU A 68 -7.89 1.86 -4.81
N ILE A 69 -7.67 2.16 -6.09
CA ILE A 69 -6.91 1.33 -7.02
C ILE A 69 -5.52 1.01 -6.46
N TYR A 70 -4.78 2.06 -6.12
CA TYR A 70 -3.46 1.95 -5.54
C TYR A 70 -3.45 1.13 -4.25
N THR A 71 -4.47 1.28 -3.40
CA THR A 71 -4.56 0.54 -2.13
C THR A 71 -4.77 -0.95 -2.36
N LEU A 72 -5.69 -1.32 -3.25
CA LEU A 72 -5.97 -2.72 -3.60
C LEU A 72 -4.74 -3.39 -4.22
N GLU A 73 -4.09 -2.73 -5.19
CA GLU A 73 -2.86 -3.24 -5.83
C GLU A 73 -1.70 -3.34 -4.83
N SER A 74 -1.52 -2.33 -3.97
CA SER A 74 -0.48 -2.33 -2.94
C SER A 74 -0.64 -3.51 -1.97
N HIS A 75 -1.89 -3.80 -1.58
CA HIS A 75 -2.20 -4.90 -0.67
C HIS A 75 -1.90 -6.24 -1.31
N GLU A 76 -2.23 -6.38 -2.58
CA GLU A 76 -2.00 -7.60 -3.34
C GLU A 76 -0.52 -7.86 -3.63
N VAL A 77 0.23 -6.84 -4.07
CA VAL A 77 1.70 -6.94 -4.25
C VAL A 77 2.38 -7.26 -2.93
N THR A 78 1.96 -6.62 -1.83
CA THR A 78 2.51 -6.91 -0.51
C THR A 78 2.20 -8.33 -0.07
N ARG A 79 1.00 -8.85 -0.36
CA ARG A 79 0.63 -10.25 -0.09
C ARG A 79 1.54 -11.20 -0.87
N GLN A 80 1.67 -11.01 -2.18
CA GLN A 80 2.53 -11.85 -3.04
C GLN A 80 3.98 -11.88 -2.54
N TYR A 81 4.53 -10.73 -2.15
CA TYR A 81 5.86 -10.66 -1.56
C TYR A 81 6.01 -11.55 -0.31
N PHE A 82 5.04 -11.52 0.60
CA PHE A 82 5.10 -12.33 1.82
C PHE A 82 4.76 -13.81 1.59
N ASP A 83 3.90 -14.12 0.62
CA ASP A 83 3.60 -15.50 0.22
C ASP A 83 4.83 -16.16 -0.42
N GLU A 84 5.65 -15.41 -1.17
CA GLU A 84 6.90 -15.90 -1.79
C GLU A 84 8.03 -16.06 -0.78
N PHE A 85 8.06 -15.22 0.27
CA PHE A 85 9.07 -15.26 1.32
C PHE A 85 8.43 -15.48 2.68
N VAL A 86 7.87 -16.69 2.87
CA VAL A 86 7.10 -17.12 4.05
C VAL A 86 7.87 -16.97 5.37
N ASP A 87 9.20 -16.99 5.33
CA ASP A 87 10.06 -16.76 6.50
C ASP A 87 10.02 -15.30 7.01
N ILE A 88 9.40 -14.39 6.25
CA ILE A 88 9.18 -12.99 6.61
C ILE A 88 7.76 -12.85 7.19
N ASP A 89 7.48 -13.55 8.29
CA ASP A 89 6.17 -13.49 8.93
C ASP A 89 6.03 -12.29 9.87
N TRP A 90 5.63 -11.16 9.29
CA TRP A 90 5.33 -9.92 10.01
C TRP A 90 3.97 -9.95 10.71
N THR A 91 3.13 -10.96 10.46
CA THR A 91 1.80 -11.12 11.10
C THR A 91 1.84 -11.88 12.42
N ARG A 92 2.91 -12.66 12.67
CA ARG A 92 2.94 -13.62 13.77
C ARG A 92 3.44 -13.13 15.13
N SER A 93 3.97 -11.91 15.28
CA SER A 93 4.46 -11.48 16.60
C SER A 93 4.58 -9.97 16.74
N ASP A 94 4.73 -9.50 17.97
CA ASP A 94 5.12 -8.14 18.39
C ASP A 94 6.44 -7.62 17.74
N GLN A 95 6.96 -8.29 16.71
CA GLN A 95 8.14 -7.94 15.93
C GLN A 95 8.06 -6.56 15.28
N TRP A 96 6.88 -5.99 15.02
CA TRP A 96 6.81 -4.59 14.57
C TRP A 96 7.30 -3.62 15.66
N ARG A 97 7.14 -3.97 16.94
CA ARG A 97 7.76 -3.24 18.07
C ARG A 97 9.27 -3.53 18.18
N ILE A 98 9.76 -4.61 17.57
CA ILE A 98 11.19 -4.95 17.42
C ILE A 98 11.82 -4.22 16.20
N LEU A 99 11.04 -3.85 15.17
CA LEU A 99 11.49 -2.97 14.07
C LEU A 99 11.97 -1.60 14.58
N LYS A 100 11.59 -1.23 15.81
CA LYS A 100 12.15 -0.12 16.59
C LYS A 100 13.69 -0.14 16.69
N ASN A 101 14.32 -1.32 16.53
CA ASN A 101 15.76 -1.51 16.76
C ASN A 101 16.58 -2.04 15.57
N LYS A 102 15.97 -2.52 14.46
CA LYS A 102 16.73 -3.17 13.36
C LYS A 102 16.91 -2.33 12.09
N GLY A 103 16.31 -1.14 12.03
CA GLY A 103 16.44 -0.26 10.88
C GLY A 103 15.83 -0.81 9.58
N PHE A 104 15.99 -0.03 8.52
CA PHE A 104 15.36 -0.16 7.19
C PHE A 104 15.78 -1.42 6.39
N ASN A 105 16.75 -2.20 6.90
CA ASN A 105 17.27 -3.43 6.27
C ASN A 105 16.49 -4.70 6.65
N SER A 106 15.45 -4.57 7.46
CA SER A 106 14.57 -5.66 7.88
C SER A 106 13.65 -6.20 6.79
N GLN A 107 13.60 -5.57 5.62
CA GLN A 107 12.77 -5.97 4.47
C GLN A 107 13.43 -7.06 3.60
N GLY A 108 14.46 -7.75 4.10
CA GLY A 108 15.00 -8.99 3.54
C GLY A 108 15.19 -8.98 2.02
N LYS A 109 14.49 -9.89 1.33
CA LYS A 109 14.58 -10.19 -0.11
C LYS A 109 13.82 -9.22 -1.03
N LEU A 110 13.60 -7.97 -0.60
CA LEU A 110 12.87 -6.97 -1.39
C LEU A 110 13.51 -6.70 -2.76
N SER A 111 14.84 -6.72 -2.83
CA SER A 111 15.58 -6.50 -4.07
C SER A 111 15.39 -7.66 -5.05
N GLU A 112 15.45 -8.90 -4.55
CA GLU A 112 15.21 -10.12 -5.34
C GLU A 112 13.79 -10.14 -5.90
N PHE A 113 12.79 -9.79 -5.07
CA PHE A 113 11.41 -9.64 -5.53
C PHE A 113 11.25 -8.54 -6.58
N ALA A 114 11.87 -7.39 -6.36
CA ALA A 114 11.79 -6.26 -7.27
C ALA A 114 12.37 -6.61 -8.64
N GLU A 115 13.53 -7.26 -8.67
CA GLU A 115 14.19 -7.69 -9.91
C GLU A 115 13.35 -8.73 -10.65
N LYS A 116 12.93 -9.79 -9.94
CA LYS A 116 12.15 -10.90 -10.51
C LYS A 116 10.83 -10.45 -11.13
N HIS A 117 10.11 -9.55 -10.46
CA HIS A 117 8.81 -9.06 -10.93
C HIS A 117 8.91 -7.73 -11.69
N GLY A 118 10.13 -7.23 -11.92
CA GLY A 118 10.41 -6.00 -12.65
C GLY A 118 9.76 -4.75 -12.03
N PHE A 119 9.76 -4.65 -10.70
CA PHE A 119 9.35 -3.46 -9.98
C PHE A 119 10.52 -2.51 -9.73
N ASP A 120 10.23 -1.21 -9.69
CA ASP A 120 11.18 -0.23 -9.16
C ASP A 120 11.31 -0.42 -7.64
N LEU A 121 12.53 -0.70 -7.18
CA LEU A 121 12.79 -1.03 -5.78
C LEU A 121 12.39 0.10 -4.81
N PRO A 122 12.72 1.38 -5.04
CA PRO A 122 12.22 2.49 -4.22
C PRO A 122 10.69 2.55 -4.10
N ILE A 123 9.98 2.39 -5.21
CA ILE A 123 8.50 2.40 -5.23
C ILE A 123 7.94 1.20 -4.47
N LEU A 124 8.43 -0.01 -4.77
CA LEU A 124 8.01 -1.23 -4.09
C LEU A 124 8.23 -1.13 -2.58
N ARG A 125 9.38 -0.58 -2.17
CA ARG A 125 9.71 -0.35 -0.76
C ARG A 125 8.71 0.57 -0.08
N SER A 126 8.35 1.67 -0.74
CA SER A 126 7.33 2.59 -0.23
C SER A 126 5.99 1.88 -0.05
N VAL A 127 5.56 1.12 -1.06
CA VAL A 127 4.30 0.36 -1.07
C VAL A 127 4.24 -0.65 0.07
N ILE A 128 5.26 -1.49 0.22
CA ILE A 128 5.32 -2.50 1.28
C ILE A 128 5.34 -1.84 2.65
N THR A 129 6.13 -0.77 2.81
CA THR A 129 6.22 -0.03 4.09
C THR A 129 4.87 0.55 4.50
N VAL A 130 4.16 1.23 3.59
CA VAL A 130 2.83 1.79 3.88
C VAL A 130 1.84 0.68 4.22
N THR A 131 1.81 -0.38 3.40
CA THR A 131 0.89 -1.51 3.58
C THR A 131 1.13 -2.28 4.88
N MET A 132 2.38 -2.38 5.33
CA MET A 132 2.71 -2.95 6.64
C MET A 132 2.15 -2.09 7.78
N LYS A 133 2.36 -0.77 7.75
CA LYS A 133 1.82 0.15 8.76
C LYS A 133 0.29 0.07 8.83
N GLU A 134 -0.35 0.01 7.68
CA GLU A 134 -1.79 -0.19 7.53
C GLU A 134 -2.27 -1.45 8.26
N LYS A 135 -1.62 -2.59 8.00
CA LYS A 135 -1.99 -3.87 8.63
C LYS A 135 -1.69 -3.90 10.12
N ILE A 136 -0.62 -3.25 10.59
CA ILE A 136 -0.35 -3.06 12.02
C ILE A 136 -1.52 -2.30 12.68
N ILE A 137 -1.97 -1.21 12.07
CA ILE A 137 -3.09 -0.42 12.60
C ILE A 137 -4.39 -1.24 12.62
N GLU A 138 -4.69 -1.97 11.54
CA GLU A 138 -5.87 -2.86 11.47
C GLU A 138 -5.85 -3.93 12.57
N ASN A 139 -4.68 -4.54 12.82
CA ASN A 139 -4.50 -5.57 13.84
C ASN A 139 -4.59 -5.00 15.27
N GLU A 140 -3.89 -3.90 15.57
CA GLU A 140 -3.88 -3.26 16.89
C GLU A 140 -5.27 -2.74 17.30
N LEU A 141 -6.07 -2.31 16.33
CA LEU A 141 -7.43 -1.84 16.58
C LEU A 141 -8.49 -2.93 16.45
N GLN A 142 -8.13 -4.11 15.95
CA GLN A 142 -9.04 -5.22 15.65
C GLN A 142 -10.20 -4.81 14.73
N ILE A 143 -9.94 -3.90 13.79
CA ILE A 143 -10.91 -3.42 12.80
C ILE A 143 -10.37 -3.72 11.41
N PRO A 144 -10.84 -4.80 10.76
CA PRO A 144 -10.43 -5.14 9.40
C PRO A 144 -10.68 -4.01 8.43
N ALA A 145 -9.77 -3.82 7.48
CA ALA A 145 -9.90 -2.82 6.42
C ALA A 145 -10.10 -1.37 6.90
N LEU A 146 -9.76 -1.06 8.15
CA LEU A 146 -9.83 0.31 8.69
C LEU A 146 -9.00 1.28 7.84
N THR A 147 -8.01 0.81 7.10
CA THR A 147 -7.18 1.68 6.25
C THR A 147 -7.95 2.25 5.06
N GLY A 148 -9.17 1.76 4.81
CA GLY A 148 -10.18 2.48 4.05
C GLY A 148 -10.34 3.93 4.52
N ALA A 149 -10.34 4.17 5.85
CA ALA A 149 -10.36 5.49 6.50
C ALA A 149 -9.20 6.41 6.04
N PHE A 150 -8.11 5.82 5.56
CA PHE A 150 -6.91 6.53 5.16
C PHE A 150 -6.81 6.71 3.65
N LEU A 151 -7.71 6.15 2.84
CA LEU A 151 -7.63 6.20 1.36
C LEU A 151 -7.21 7.58 0.80
N PRO A 152 -7.84 8.71 1.18
CA PRO A 152 -7.50 10.01 0.59
C PRO A 152 -6.14 10.57 1.04
N ILE A 153 -5.55 9.96 2.06
CA ILE A 153 -4.34 10.44 2.74
C ILE A 153 -3.29 9.33 2.91
N ARG A 154 -3.49 8.19 2.25
CA ARG A 154 -2.72 6.95 2.44
C ARG A 154 -1.22 7.19 2.30
N GLU A 155 -0.83 7.96 1.28
CA GLU A 155 0.56 8.34 1.06
C GLU A 155 1.21 9.07 2.23
N ARG A 156 0.43 9.72 3.11
CA ARG A 156 0.96 10.38 4.30
C ARG A 156 1.34 9.40 5.41
N LEU A 157 0.92 8.13 5.33
CA LEU A 157 1.39 7.10 6.27
C LEU A 157 2.90 6.83 6.15
N LYS A 158 3.52 7.13 5.00
CA LYS A 158 4.97 7.02 4.86
C LYS A 158 5.72 8.01 5.76
N GLU A 159 5.11 9.15 6.05
CA GLU A 159 5.67 10.22 6.88
C GLU A 159 5.55 9.93 8.39
N ILE A 160 4.73 8.94 8.77
CA ILE A 160 4.56 8.49 10.15
C ILE A 160 5.62 7.45 10.45
N ASN A 161 6.50 7.72 11.40
CA ASN A 161 7.52 6.74 11.78
C ASN A 161 6.88 5.55 12.52
N PHE A 162 7.53 4.39 12.51
CA PHE A 162 7.01 3.20 13.19
C PHE A 162 6.81 3.42 14.70
N GLU A 163 7.67 4.23 15.34
CA GLU A 163 7.58 4.58 16.76
C GLU A 163 6.34 5.43 17.09
N GLN A 164 5.72 6.05 16.07
CA GLN A 164 4.51 6.84 16.24
C GLN A 164 3.23 6.03 16.03
N LEU A 165 3.33 4.75 15.63
CA LEU A 165 2.15 3.91 15.40
C LEU A 165 1.39 3.61 16.70
N ASP A 166 2.07 3.37 17.83
CA ASP A 166 1.41 3.20 19.13
C ASP A 166 0.54 4.42 19.48
N VAL A 167 1.11 5.62 19.31
CA VAL A 167 0.41 6.89 19.54
C VAL A 167 -0.74 7.06 18.56
N LEU A 168 -0.53 6.75 17.29
CA LEU A 168 -1.57 6.82 16.26
C LEU A 168 -2.73 5.88 16.58
N CYS A 169 -2.46 4.62 16.93
CA CYS A 169 -3.48 3.64 17.34
C CYS A 169 -4.23 4.11 18.58
N HIS A 170 -3.55 4.64 19.60
CA HIS A 170 -4.20 5.22 20.76
C HIS A 170 -5.14 6.37 20.38
N LEU A 171 -4.68 7.32 19.55
CA LEU A 171 -5.49 8.44 19.09
C LEU A 171 -6.68 8.01 18.24
N LEU A 172 -6.52 7.02 17.37
CA LEU A 172 -7.59 6.45 16.56
C LEU A 172 -8.67 5.82 17.43
N ARG A 173 -8.26 5.06 18.46
CA ARG A 173 -9.17 4.44 19.44
C ARG A 173 -9.96 5.49 20.23
N CYS A 174 -9.38 6.67 20.42
CA CYS A 174 -10.02 7.82 21.07
C CYS A 174 -10.78 8.74 20.10
N SER A 175 -10.78 8.50 18.78
CA SER A 175 -11.50 9.31 17.79
C SER A 175 -12.82 8.62 17.38
N PRO A 176 -13.98 9.06 17.90
CA PRO A 176 -15.27 8.47 17.53
C PRO A 176 -15.55 8.61 16.03
N ARG A 177 -15.01 9.66 15.40
CA ARG A 177 -15.20 9.95 13.97
C ARG A 177 -14.51 8.92 13.09
N LEU A 178 -13.34 8.43 13.47
CA LEU A 178 -12.65 7.39 12.71
C LEU A 178 -13.13 5.99 13.09
N LEU A 179 -13.55 5.75 14.34
CA LEU A 179 -14.23 4.49 14.68
C LEU A 179 -15.54 4.30 13.93
N HIS A 180 -16.23 5.38 13.57
CA HIS A 180 -17.40 5.32 12.69
C HIS A 180 -17.12 4.64 11.33
N PHE A 181 -15.88 4.64 10.85
CA PHE A 181 -15.51 3.88 9.65
C PHE A 181 -15.63 2.37 9.79
N GLN A 182 -15.65 1.85 11.02
CA GLN A 182 -15.87 0.44 11.29
C GLN A 182 -17.15 -0.07 10.62
N ARG A 183 -18.21 0.75 10.51
CA ARG A 183 -19.45 0.35 9.82
C ARG A 183 -19.26 0.05 8.33
N TYR A 184 -18.20 0.58 7.72
CA TYR A 184 -17.83 0.36 6.32
C TYR A 184 -16.73 -0.70 6.13
N SER A 185 -16.20 -1.26 7.23
CA SER A 185 -15.15 -2.28 7.19
C SER A 185 -15.52 -3.47 6.31
N LEU A 186 -16.73 -4.02 6.49
CA LEU A 186 -17.21 -5.15 5.69
C LEU A 186 -17.26 -4.85 4.19
N LYS A 187 -17.75 -3.66 3.81
CA LYS A 187 -17.76 -3.24 2.39
C LYS A 187 -16.34 -3.21 1.82
N MET A 188 -15.38 -2.64 2.58
CA MET A 188 -13.98 -2.58 2.17
C MET A 188 -13.32 -3.97 2.08
N VAL A 189 -13.63 -4.87 3.01
CA VAL A 189 -13.19 -6.28 2.96
C VAL A 189 -13.73 -6.95 1.70
N MET A 190 -15.02 -6.82 1.40
CA MET A 190 -15.62 -7.37 0.18
C MET A 190 -14.97 -6.81 -1.10
N MET A 191 -14.66 -5.51 -1.13
CA MET A 191 -13.94 -4.93 -2.27
C MET A 191 -12.55 -5.53 -2.46
N ARG A 192 -11.81 -5.80 -1.37
CA ARG A 192 -10.51 -6.47 -1.41
C ARG A 192 -10.63 -7.91 -1.92
N GLU A 193 -11.56 -8.69 -1.40
CA GLU A 193 -11.77 -10.08 -1.82
C GLU A 193 -12.23 -10.18 -3.28
N ASN A 194 -13.15 -9.32 -3.71
CA ASN A 194 -13.59 -9.27 -5.10
C ASN A 194 -12.42 -8.95 -6.04
N TYR A 195 -11.58 -7.98 -5.68
CA TYR A 195 -10.39 -7.65 -6.45
C TYR A 195 -9.40 -8.84 -6.52
N LYS A 196 -9.16 -9.52 -5.40
CA LYS A 196 -8.32 -10.73 -5.34
C LYS A 196 -8.82 -11.82 -6.29
N ILE A 197 -10.11 -12.18 -6.20
CA ILE A 197 -10.73 -13.20 -7.07
C ILE A 197 -10.51 -12.86 -8.54
N LEU A 198 -10.71 -11.59 -8.91
CA LEU A 198 -10.59 -11.14 -10.30
C LEU A 198 -9.14 -11.14 -10.79
N ILE A 199 -8.16 -10.87 -9.91
CA ILE A 199 -6.73 -10.95 -10.22
C ILE A 199 -6.27 -12.40 -10.35
N ASP A 200 -6.62 -13.26 -9.40
CA ASP A 200 -6.25 -14.68 -9.39
C ASP A 200 -6.81 -15.41 -10.63
N ALA A 201 -8.03 -15.06 -11.06
CA ALA A 201 -8.63 -15.60 -12.30
C ALA A 201 -7.82 -15.26 -13.58
N LYS A 202 -7.04 -14.17 -13.56
CA LYS A 202 -6.18 -13.79 -14.69
C LYS A 202 -4.75 -14.29 -14.55
N TRP A 203 -4.33 -14.70 -13.34
CA TRP A 203 -2.97 -15.10 -13.01
C TRP A 203 -2.38 -16.25 -13.85
N PRO A 204 -3.12 -17.35 -14.18
CA PRO A 204 -2.55 -18.45 -14.97
C PRO A 204 -2.05 -18.04 -16.36
N ARG A 205 -2.52 -16.90 -16.88
CA ARG A 205 -2.09 -16.39 -18.20
C ARG A 205 -0.75 -15.65 -18.16
N PHE A 206 -0.28 -15.23 -16.99
CA PHE A 206 0.92 -14.40 -16.86
C PHE A 206 2.18 -15.17 -16.48
N GLN A 207 2.05 -16.39 -15.94
CA GLN A 207 3.21 -17.28 -15.77
C GLN A 207 3.73 -17.86 -17.10
N ASN A 208 2.90 -17.86 -18.15
CA ASN A 208 3.21 -18.48 -19.44
C ASN A 208 3.76 -17.51 -20.51
N GLN A 209 4.03 -16.24 -20.18
CA GLN A 209 4.55 -15.27 -21.15
C GLN A 209 6.08 -15.12 -21.17
N GLU A 210 6.82 -15.87 -20.34
CA GLU A 210 8.30 -15.85 -20.34
C GLU A 210 8.99 -17.03 -21.07
N MET A 211 8.29 -17.81 -21.89
CA MET A 211 8.93 -18.85 -22.73
C MET A 211 8.61 -18.72 -24.23
N VAL A 212 8.72 -17.53 -24.82
CA VAL A 212 8.89 -17.41 -26.29
C VAL A 212 9.78 -16.22 -26.65
N VAL A 213 11.01 -16.18 -26.15
CA VAL A 213 12.08 -15.37 -26.77
C VAL A 213 13.37 -16.19 -26.67
N GLY A 214 13.58 -17.11 -27.59
CA GLY A 214 14.77 -17.96 -27.53
C GLY A 214 14.93 -19.06 -28.57
N GLU A 215 14.09 -19.19 -29.60
CA GLU A 215 14.35 -20.15 -30.68
C GLU A 215 13.94 -19.58 -32.04
N THR A 216 14.77 -18.71 -32.59
CA THR A 216 14.98 -18.64 -34.05
C THR A 216 16.45 -18.85 -34.33
N VAL A 217 16.78 -20.15 -34.35
CA VAL A 217 17.78 -20.84 -35.18
C VAL A 217 18.76 -19.92 -35.91
N THR A 218 19.98 -19.92 -35.38
CA THR A 218 21.22 -19.77 -36.14
C THR A 218 21.30 -20.93 -37.15
N ALA A 219 21.01 -20.66 -38.42
CA ALA A 219 21.41 -21.52 -39.53
C ALA A 219 21.47 -20.69 -40.81
N MET A 220 22.51 -19.87 -40.95
CA MET A 220 23.14 -19.59 -42.25
C MET A 220 24.63 -19.41 -42.01
N ARG A 221 25.32 -20.55 -42.00
CA ARG A 221 26.74 -20.65 -42.31
C ARG A 221 26.82 -21.30 -43.69
N ASP A 222 27.61 -20.67 -44.55
CA ASP A 222 28.39 -21.26 -45.63
C ASP A 222 27.64 -22.12 -46.66
N GLU A 223 27.33 -21.51 -47.81
CA GLU A 223 27.69 -21.99 -49.17
C GLU A 223 27.46 -20.88 -50.22
#